data_AF-A0AAD1WZD5-F1
#
_entry.id   AF-A0AAD1WZD5-F1
#
_cell.length_a   1.000
_cell.length_b   1.000
_cell.length_c   1.000
_cell.angle_alpha   90.00
_cell.angle_beta   90.00
_cell.angle_gamma   90.00
#
_symmetry.space_group_name_H-M   'P 1'
#
loop_
_entity.id
_entity.type
_entity.pdbx_description
1 polymer ?
#
loop_
_entity_poly.entity_id
_entity_poly.type
_entity_poly.pdbx_seq_one_letter_code
_entity_poly.pdbx_strand_id
1 'polypeptide(L)'
;PLIKISEEEGAYVLTAPDFGIERLYYVGKTSQIHTAMWMRGKTCGMCGLHDGETEREYQRPDGSLATDVHSFSDSWTLLDDTCTGACKMERATVTLEKEAWESTCYSVHPVLRCAKGCAPRSVTPVAIGFSCVAA
;
A
#
# COMPACT_ATOMS: atom_id res chain seq x y z
N PRO A 1 3.27 -20.95 -20.95
CA PRO A 1 3.88 -20.27 -19.80
C PRO A 1 4.48 -21.26 -18.80
N LEU A 2 5.80 -21.23 -18.65
CA LEU A 2 6.52 -22.08 -17.69
C LEU A 2 6.75 -21.30 -16.39
N ILE A 3 6.04 -21.70 -15.33
CA ILE A 3 6.32 -21.28 -13.96
C ILE A 3 7.12 -22.41 -13.32
N LYS A 4 8.27 -22.09 -12.73
CA LYS A 4 9.10 -23.07 -12.01
C LYS A 4 9.31 -22.60 -10.58
N ILE A 5 9.19 -23.53 -9.64
CA ILE A 5 9.47 -23.33 -8.22
C ILE A 5 10.52 -24.36 -7.81
N SER A 6 11.62 -23.90 -7.23
CA SER A 6 12.71 -24.71 -6.69
C SER A 6 13.00 -24.32 -5.24
N GLU A 7 13.71 -25.18 -4.54
CA GLU A 7 14.31 -24.86 -3.24
C GLU A 7 15.83 -24.79 -3.43
N GLU A 8 16.42 -23.64 -3.09
CA GLU A 8 17.86 -23.36 -3.24
C GLU A 8 18.36 -22.80 -1.91
N GLU A 9 19.28 -23.51 -1.24
CA GLU A 9 19.93 -23.07 0.01
C GLU A 9 18.95 -22.65 1.12
N GLY A 10 17.80 -23.33 1.23
CA GLY A 10 16.77 -23.06 2.24
C GLY A 10 15.82 -21.91 1.87
N ALA A 11 15.86 -21.45 0.63
CA ALA A 11 14.90 -20.49 0.08
C ALA A 11 14.04 -21.11 -1.01
N TYR A 12 12.79 -20.68 -1.08
CA TYR A 12 11.95 -20.94 -2.25
C TYR A 12 12.27 -19.93 -3.34
N VAL A 13 12.58 -20.45 -4.53
CA VAL A 13 12.90 -19.66 -5.71
C VAL A 13 11.83 -19.90 -6.76
N LEU A 14 11.15 -18.85 -7.19
CA LEU A 14 10.21 -18.88 -8.30
C LEU A 14 10.79 -18.15 -9.51
N THR A 15 10.66 -18.75 -10.68
CA THR A 15 10.96 -18.11 -11.97
C THR A 15 9.75 -18.20 -12.88
N ALA A 16 9.38 -17.08 -13.48
CA ALA A 16 8.25 -16.99 -14.40
C ALA A 16 8.52 -15.92 -15.49
N PRO A 17 9.47 -16.17 -16.42
CA PRO A 17 9.96 -15.16 -17.36
C PRO A 17 8.87 -14.62 -18.30
N ASP A 18 7.92 -15.47 -18.70
CA ASP A 18 6.78 -15.07 -19.55
C ASP A 18 5.86 -14.05 -18.87
N PHE A 19 5.92 -13.96 -17.54
CA PHE A 19 5.20 -13.00 -16.71
C PHE A 19 6.09 -11.84 -16.22
N GLY A 20 7.33 -11.79 -16.69
CA GLY A 20 8.28 -10.73 -16.33
C GLY A 20 8.89 -10.90 -14.95
N ILE A 21 8.81 -12.08 -14.34
CA ILE A 21 9.47 -12.40 -13.07
C ILE A 21 10.71 -13.24 -13.39
N GLU A 22 11.88 -12.61 -13.36
CA GLU A 22 13.15 -13.31 -13.56
C GLU A 22 13.45 -14.21 -12.37
N ARG A 23 13.22 -13.69 -11.16
CA ARG A 23 13.44 -14.43 -9.91
C ARG A 23 12.64 -13.82 -8.76
N LEU A 24 11.92 -14.64 -8.02
CA LEU A 24 11.35 -14.32 -6.71
C LEU A 24 12.01 -15.24 -5.68
N TYR A 25 12.69 -14.66 -4.70
CA TYR A 25 13.39 -15.37 -3.63
C TYR A 25 12.63 -15.18 -2.32
N TYR A 26 12.31 -16.26 -1.62
CA TYR A 26 11.57 -16.22 -0.36
C TYR A 26 12.21 -17.12 0.71
N VAL A 27 12.56 -16.53 1.85
CA VAL A 27 13.21 -17.20 3.01
C VAL A 27 12.32 -17.18 4.26
N GLY A 28 11.01 -17.30 4.09
CA GLY A 28 10.04 -17.34 5.20
C GLY A 28 9.64 -15.95 5.74
N LYS A 29 10.59 -15.03 5.91
CA LYS A 29 10.32 -13.66 6.41
C LYS A 29 10.60 -12.56 5.40
N THR A 30 11.51 -12.81 4.47
CA THR A 30 11.95 -11.83 3.48
C THR A 30 11.64 -12.36 2.09
N SER A 31 11.12 -11.48 1.24
CA SER A 31 10.92 -11.71 -0.18
C SER A 31 11.69 -10.69 -0.99
N GLN A 32 12.40 -11.13 -2.04
CA GLN A 32 13.04 -10.27 -3.02
C GLN A 32 12.56 -10.66 -4.41
N ILE A 33 12.12 -9.69 -5.20
CA ILE A 33 11.68 -9.90 -6.58
C ILE A 33 12.58 -9.16 -7.55
N HIS A 34 13.02 -9.86 -8.58
CA HIS A 34 13.70 -9.31 -9.74
C HIS A 34 12.79 -9.48 -10.95
N THR A 35 12.42 -8.36 -11.54
CA THR A 35 11.56 -8.30 -12.72
C THR A 35 12.39 -8.12 -13.97
N ALA A 36 11.88 -8.64 -15.08
CA ALA A 36 12.52 -8.50 -16.38
C ALA A 36 12.59 -7.03 -16.82
N MET A 37 13.61 -6.67 -17.58
CA MET A 37 13.81 -5.29 -18.04
C MET A 37 12.60 -4.70 -18.79
N TRP A 38 11.83 -5.53 -19.49
CA TRP A 38 10.63 -5.09 -20.22
C TRP A 38 9.44 -4.75 -19.30
N MET A 39 9.54 -5.06 -18.00
CA MET A 39 8.62 -4.63 -16.95
C MET A 39 8.96 -3.25 -16.38
N ARG A 40 10.03 -2.58 -16.84
CA ARG A 40 10.37 -1.21 -16.45
C ARG A 40 9.18 -0.28 -16.67
N GLY A 41 8.75 0.43 -15.62
CA GLY A 41 7.60 1.33 -15.63
C GLY A 41 6.24 0.64 -15.68
N LYS A 42 6.17 -0.69 -15.51
CA LYS A 42 4.93 -1.49 -15.58
C LYS A 42 4.57 -2.19 -14.27
N THR A 43 5.37 -2.01 -13.23
CA THR A 43 5.03 -2.47 -11.88
C THR A 43 4.30 -1.38 -11.12
N CYS A 44 3.70 -1.74 -9.99
CA CYS A 44 3.15 -0.79 -9.03
C CYS A 44 3.17 -1.46 -7.63
N GLY A 45 2.83 -0.70 -6.60
CA GLY A 45 2.83 -1.20 -5.23
C GLY A 45 4.01 -0.71 -4.41
N MET A 46 4.26 -1.39 -3.29
CA MET A 46 5.30 -1.01 -2.33
C MET A 46 6.74 -1.04 -2.91
N CYS A 47 6.97 -1.78 -4.00
CA CYS A 47 8.26 -1.82 -4.69
C CYS A 47 8.37 -0.79 -5.85
N GLY A 48 7.35 0.05 -6.04
CA GLY A 48 7.35 1.12 -7.04
C GLY A 48 7.17 0.65 -8.49
N LEU A 49 7.56 1.51 -9.43
CA LEU A 49 7.35 1.33 -10.87
C LEU A 49 8.49 0.60 -11.60
N HIS A 50 9.57 0.25 -10.89
CA HIS A 50 10.78 -0.33 -11.48
C HIS A 50 11.32 0.49 -12.68
N ASP A 51 11.22 1.81 -12.62
CA ASP A 51 11.63 2.73 -13.70
C ASP A 51 12.96 3.45 -13.44
N GLY A 52 13.58 3.20 -12.29
CA GLY A 52 14.84 3.83 -11.87
C GLY A 52 14.66 5.26 -11.34
N GLU A 53 13.43 5.71 -11.17
CA GLU A 53 13.09 6.98 -10.51
C GLU A 53 13.04 6.80 -9.00
N THR A 54 13.71 7.67 -8.25
CA THR A 54 13.78 7.64 -6.78
C THR A 54 13.03 8.79 -6.13
N GLU A 55 12.77 9.89 -6.86
CA GLU A 55 12.10 11.08 -6.32
C GLU A 55 10.59 10.89 -6.14
N ARG A 56 10.02 9.86 -6.78
CA ARG A 56 8.56 9.61 -6.81
C ARG A 56 8.17 8.24 -6.25
N GLU A 57 8.94 7.73 -5.30
CA GLU A 57 8.76 6.40 -4.71
C GLU A 57 7.44 6.26 -3.93
N TYR A 58 6.93 7.34 -3.34
CA TYR A 58 5.71 7.32 -2.53
C TYR A 58 4.42 7.48 -3.35
N GLN A 59 4.38 6.92 -4.56
CA GLN A 59 3.20 6.92 -5.41
C GLN A 59 2.11 5.97 -4.89
N ARG A 60 0.94 6.54 -4.58
CA ARG A 60 -0.24 5.81 -4.14
C ARG A 60 -0.92 5.07 -5.30
N PRO A 61 -1.85 4.14 -5.02
CA PRO A 61 -2.60 3.43 -6.07
C PRO A 61 -3.37 4.34 -7.04
N ASP A 62 -3.77 5.54 -6.59
CA ASP A 62 -4.46 6.54 -7.41
C ASP A 62 -3.52 7.44 -8.23
N GLY A 63 -2.20 7.20 -8.15
CA GLY A 63 -1.16 7.98 -8.84
C GLY A 63 -0.73 9.25 -8.10
N SER A 64 -1.39 9.64 -7.00
CA SER A 64 -0.94 10.76 -6.17
C SER A 64 0.32 10.42 -5.38
N LEU A 65 1.08 11.44 -4.96
CA LEU A 65 2.24 11.24 -4.09
C LEU A 65 1.86 11.45 -2.63
N ALA A 66 2.21 10.47 -1.79
CA ALA A 66 2.18 10.65 -0.36
C ALA A 66 3.39 11.49 0.10
N THR A 67 3.20 12.23 1.20
CA THR A 67 4.25 13.10 1.78
C THR A 67 5.21 12.34 2.69
N ASP A 68 4.84 11.13 3.11
CA ASP A 68 5.60 10.32 4.05
C ASP A 68 5.32 8.81 3.83
N VAL A 69 6.21 7.99 4.38
CA VAL A 69 6.19 6.53 4.24
C VAL A 69 4.97 5.87 4.87
N HIS A 70 4.41 6.43 5.95
CA HIS A 70 3.25 5.85 6.62
C HIS A 70 2.00 6.05 5.77
N SER A 71 1.78 7.27 5.28
CA SER A 71 0.71 7.61 4.35
C SER A 71 0.82 6.85 3.03
N PHE A 72 2.04 6.56 2.56
CA PHE A 72 2.29 5.69 1.40
C PHE A 72 1.91 4.23 1.70
N SER A 73 2.44 3.66 2.78
CA SER A 73 2.18 2.28 3.19
C SER A 73 0.68 2.03 3.40
N ASP A 74 -0.01 2.94 4.09
CA ASP A 74 -1.45 2.86 4.36
C ASP A 74 -2.29 2.89 3.07
N SER A 75 -1.83 3.61 2.05
CA SER A 75 -2.53 3.66 0.76
C SER A 75 -2.51 2.30 0.04
N TRP A 76 -1.44 1.51 0.21
CA TRP A 76 -1.26 0.20 -0.42
C TRP A 76 -1.77 -0.98 0.41
N THR A 77 -2.22 -0.75 1.65
CA THR A 77 -2.80 -1.81 2.49
C THR A 77 -4.05 -2.39 1.85
N LEU A 78 -4.02 -3.70 1.59
CA LEU A 78 -5.20 -4.47 1.22
C LEU A 78 -6.04 -4.72 2.46
N LEU A 79 -7.33 -4.41 2.40
CA LEU A 79 -8.26 -4.79 3.45
C LEU A 79 -8.61 -6.26 3.26
N ASP A 80 -8.38 -7.07 4.29
CA ASP A 80 -8.63 -8.50 4.20
C ASP A 80 -10.09 -8.83 4.54
N ASP A 81 -10.87 -9.10 3.50
CA ASP A 81 -12.24 -9.58 3.63
C ASP A 81 -12.30 -11.03 4.11
N THR A 82 -11.24 -11.81 3.88
CA THR A 82 -11.14 -13.25 4.12
C THR A 82 -10.60 -13.63 5.50
N CYS A 83 -9.90 -12.71 6.19
CA CYS A 83 -9.48 -12.91 7.57
C CYS A 83 -10.70 -13.14 8.49
N THR A 84 -10.84 -14.35 9.00
CA THR A 84 -11.82 -14.70 10.04
C THR A 84 -11.34 -14.15 11.38
N GLY A 85 -11.84 -12.97 11.75
CA GLY A 85 -11.54 -12.30 13.01
C GLY A 85 -12.55 -11.21 13.32
N ALA A 86 -12.75 -10.91 14.60
CA ALA A 86 -13.77 -9.97 15.06
C ALA A 86 -13.43 -8.50 14.80
N CYS A 87 -12.14 -8.16 14.65
CA CYS A 87 -11.70 -6.78 14.44
C CYS A 87 -10.90 -6.60 13.16
N LYS A 88 -11.49 -5.80 12.25
CA LYS A 88 -10.96 -5.47 10.93
C LYS A 88 -10.67 -3.97 10.83
N MET A 89 -9.89 -3.61 9.82
CA MET A 89 -9.72 -2.23 9.41
C MET A 89 -10.62 -1.93 8.21
N GLU A 90 -11.05 -0.68 8.10
CA GLU A 90 -11.82 -0.15 6.99
C GLU A 90 -11.20 1.17 6.51
N ARG A 91 -11.49 1.52 5.25
CA ARG A 91 -11.12 2.83 4.72
C ARG A 91 -12.24 3.82 5.04
N ALA A 92 -11.90 4.90 5.73
CA ALA A 92 -12.85 5.92 6.12
C ALA A 92 -12.33 7.33 5.78
N THR A 93 -13.22 8.18 5.27
CA THR A 93 -12.98 9.61 5.17
C THR A 93 -13.14 10.24 6.54
N VAL A 94 -12.20 11.09 6.94
CA VAL A 94 -12.23 11.76 8.24
C VAL A 94 -12.49 13.24 8.07
N THR A 95 -13.18 13.84 9.03
CA THR A 95 -13.47 15.27 9.07
C THR A 95 -12.52 15.98 10.02
N LEU A 96 -12.11 17.21 9.68
CA LEU A 96 -11.42 18.06 10.65
C LEU A 96 -12.43 18.58 11.67
N GLU A 97 -12.26 18.20 12.92
CA GLU A 97 -12.96 18.81 14.05
C GLU A 97 -12.32 20.17 14.33
N LYS A 98 -12.85 21.25 13.73
CA LYS A 98 -12.54 22.63 14.11
C LYS A 98 -13.83 23.39 14.38
N GLU A 99 -13.84 24.14 15.47
CA GLU A 99 -14.98 24.90 16.02
C GLU A 99 -15.31 26.21 15.27
N ALA A 100 -14.99 26.37 13.98
CA ALA A 100 -15.08 27.69 13.37
C ALA A 100 -15.43 27.75 11.87
N TRP A 101 -16.70 28.14 11.67
CA TRP A 101 -17.33 28.90 10.56
C TRP A 101 -17.54 28.17 9.22
N GLU A 102 -18.80 27.74 9.03
CA GLU A 102 -19.50 27.48 7.75
C GLU A 102 -18.80 26.60 6.71
N SER A 103 -17.81 25.78 7.07
CA SER A 103 -17.19 24.87 6.11
C SER A 103 -16.84 23.54 6.74
N THR A 104 -17.19 22.45 6.05
CA THR A 104 -16.83 21.08 6.44
C THR A 104 -15.64 20.61 5.62
N CYS A 105 -14.57 20.21 6.28
CA CYS A 105 -13.37 19.72 5.63
C CYS A 105 -13.26 18.20 5.74
N TYR A 106 -13.07 17.55 4.60
CA TYR A 106 -12.93 16.10 4.47
C TYR A 106 -11.52 15.73 4.03
N SER A 107 -11.01 14.60 4.50
CA SER A 107 -9.72 14.10 4.02
C SER A 107 -9.77 13.81 2.52
N VAL A 108 -8.73 14.23 1.80
CA VAL A 108 -8.64 14.06 0.34
C VAL A 108 -8.57 12.57 -0.03
N HIS A 109 -7.90 11.77 0.80
CA HIS A 109 -7.84 10.31 0.66
C HIS A 109 -8.48 9.64 1.88
N PRO A 110 -9.01 8.41 1.75
CA PRO A 110 -9.44 7.62 2.91
C PRO A 110 -8.25 7.17 3.75
N VAL A 111 -8.40 7.14 5.07
CA VAL A 111 -7.42 6.58 6.00
C VAL A 111 -7.89 5.23 6.53
N LEU A 112 -6.96 4.42 7.04
CA LEU A 112 -7.30 3.19 7.73
C LEU A 112 -7.87 3.52 9.11
N ARG A 113 -9.05 2.97 9.41
CA ARG A 113 -9.70 3.04 10.73
C ARG A 113 -10.12 1.65 11.16
N CYS A 114 -10.18 1.42 12.47
CA CYS A 114 -10.80 0.22 12.99
C CYS A 114 -12.29 0.22 12.64
N ALA A 115 -12.81 -0.92 12.21
CA ALA A 115 -14.24 -1.10 12.00
C ALA A 115 -15.02 -0.82 13.29
N LYS A 116 -16.28 -0.42 13.15
CA LYS A 116 -17.15 -0.10 14.28
C LYS A 116 -17.17 -1.23 15.32
N GLY A 117 -16.95 -0.87 16.59
CA GLY A 117 -16.90 -1.82 17.71
C GLY A 117 -15.50 -2.35 18.03
N CYS A 118 -14.49 -1.94 17.27
CA CYS A 118 -13.09 -2.27 17.52
C CYS A 118 -12.29 -1.09 18.06
N ALA A 119 -11.31 -1.40 18.90
CA ALA A 119 -10.36 -0.44 19.42
C ALA A 119 -8.96 -0.70 18.81
N PRO A 120 -8.20 0.35 18.47
CA PRO A 120 -6.84 0.18 17.96
C PRO A 120 -5.91 -0.35 19.06
N ARG A 121 -5.07 -1.32 18.71
CA ARG A 121 -3.97 -1.76 19.60
C ARG A 121 -2.80 -0.77 19.58
N SER A 122 -2.56 -0.16 18.43
CA SER A 122 -1.53 0.85 18.19
C SER A 122 -2.04 1.82 17.14
N VAL A 123 -1.58 3.06 17.22
CA VAL A 123 -1.89 4.11 16.25
C VAL A 123 -0.61 4.71 15.73
N THR A 124 -0.59 5.03 14.45
CA THR A 124 0.51 5.72 13.78
C THR A 124 -0.03 7.00 13.17
N PRO A 125 0.54 8.17 13.47
CA PRO A 125 0.15 9.41 12.80
C PRO A 125 0.45 9.33 11.31
N VAL A 126 -0.49 9.79 10.48
CA VAL A 126 -0.33 9.91 9.02
C VAL A 126 -0.62 11.34 8.59
N ALA A 127 0.20 11.87 7.68
CA ALA A 127 -0.04 13.20 7.14
C ALA A 127 -1.07 13.13 6.01
N ILE A 128 -2.14 13.91 6.13
CA ILE A 128 -3.23 13.90 5.17
C ILE A 128 -3.69 15.31 4.82
N GLY A 129 -3.93 15.53 3.53
CA GLY A 129 -4.56 16.75 3.02
C GLY A 129 -6.07 16.73 3.27
N PHE A 130 -6.65 17.92 3.42
CA PHE A 130 -8.09 18.11 3.57
C PHE A 130 -8.61 19.04 2.48
N SER A 131 -9.81 18.75 1.99
CA SER A 131 -10.57 19.61 1.08
C SER A 131 -11.82 20.10 1.81
N CYS A 132 -12.05 21.41 1.79
CA CYS A 132 -13.14 22.05 2.51
C CYS A 132 -14.24 22.51 1.56
N VAL A 133 -15.48 22.21 1.92
CA VAL A 133 -16.68 22.69 1.23
C VAL A 133 -17.47 23.60 2.17
N ALA A 134 -18.01 24.69 1.63
CA ALA A 134 -18.94 25.54 2.38
C ALA A 134 -20.16 24.71 2.80
N ALA A 135 -20.69 25.00 3.99
CA ALA A 135 -21.85 24.35 4.58
C ALA A 135 -23.15 24.64 3.82
#